data_AF-A0A0V7Z032-F1
#
_entry.id   AF-A0A0V7Z032-F1
#
_cell.length_a   1.000
_cell.length_b   1.000
_cell.length_c   1.000
_cell.angle_alpha   90.00
_cell.angle_beta   90.00
_cell.angle_gamma   90.00
#
_symmetry.space_group_name_H-M   'P 1'
#
loop_
_entity.id
_entity.type
_entity.pdbx_description
1 polymer ?
#
loop_
_entity_poly.entity_id
_entity_poly.type
_entity_poly.pdbx_seq_one_letter_code
_entity_poly.pdbx_strand_id
1 'polypeptide(L)'
;MELLAEMRAMIDAARHVIEVSQTACARPAGEEAALQEPHAVDLQIESSDLLGDISDNLLIAYHLAKHDGDPTTVALIEKVLFHVGRRLASGMSPADVGIPCH
;
A
#
# COMPACT_ATOMS: atom_id res chain seq x y z
N MET A 1 1.49 -11.81 33.91
CA MET A 1 0.17 -11.65 33.27
C MET A 1 -0.02 -10.27 32.63
N GLU A 2 0.78 -9.25 32.98
CA GLU A 2 0.65 -7.89 32.41
C GLU A 2 0.98 -7.78 30.92
N LEU A 3 2.03 -8.45 30.44
CA LEU A 3 2.45 -8.35 29.02
C LEU A 3 1.38 -8.82 28.03
N LEU A 4 0.61 -9.86 28.39
CA LEU A 4 -0.48 -10.35 27.54
C LEU A 4 -1.69 -9.40 27.54
N ALA A 5 -1.92 -8.66 28.63
CA ALA A 5 -2.96 -7.64 28.69
C ALA A 5 -2.58 -6.40 27.86
N GLU A 6 -1.30 -6.02 27.91
CA GLU A 6 -0.77 -4.89 27.16
C GLU A 6 -0.73 -5.15 25.64
N MET A 7 -0.31 -6.35 25.22
CA MET A 7 -0.40 -6.74 23.82
C MET A 7 -1.84 -6.77 23.30
N ARG A 8 -2.79 -7.17 24.15
CA ARG A 8 -4.21 -7.19 23.77
C ARG A 8 -4.78 -5.77 23.64
N ALA A 9 -4.38 -4.86 24.53
CA ALA A 9 -4.75 -3.45 24.44
C ALA A 9 -4.21 -2.79 23.15
N MET A 10 -2.98 -3.12 22.74
CA MET A 10 -2.42 -2.62 21.47
C MET A 10 -3.17 -3.16 20.25
N ILE A 11 -3.56 -4.43 20.27
CA ILE A 11 -4.34 -5.05 19.19
C ILE A 11 -5.73 -4.41 19.09
N ASP A 12 -6.40 -4.17 20.22
CA ASP A 12 -7.72 -3.55 20.25
C ASP A 12 -7.65 -2.08 19.80
N ALA A 13 -6.60 -1.35 20.17
CA ALA A 13 -6.36 0.02 19.70
C ALA A 13 -6.12 0.07 18.18
N ALA A 14 -5.31 -0.85 17.63
CA ALA A 14 -5.07 -0.93 16.19
C ALA A 14 -6.36 -1.27 15.42
N ARG A 15 -7.19 -2.15 15.95
CA ARG A 15 -8.47 -2.51 15.36
C ARG A 15 -9.44 -1.32 15.31
N HIS A 16 -9.49 -0.54 16.39
CA HIS A 16 -10.33 0.65 16.46
C HIS A 16 -9.92 1.71 15.42
N VAL A 17 -8.62 1.95 15.25
CA VAL A 17 -8.10 2.88 14.22
C VAL A 17 -8.48 2.42 12.81
N ILE A 18 -8.43 1.12 12.55
CA ILE A 18 -8.80 0.54 11.25
C ILE A 18 -10.32 0.66 11.01
N GLU A 19 -11.16 0.39 12.01
CA GLU A 19 -12.63 0.52 11.90
C GLU A 19 -13.07 1.98 11.68
N VAL A 20 -12.46 2.92 12.40
CA VAL A 20 -12.70 4.36 12.22
C VAL A 20 -12.23 4.83 10.82
N SER A 21 -11.13 4.29 10.32
CA SER A 21 -10.64 4.63 8.96
C SER A 21 -11.51 4.04 7.84
N GLN A 22 -12.09 2.86 8.05
CA GLN A 22 -13.00 2.24 7.07
C GLN A 22 -14.38 2.92 7.03
N THR A 23 -14.87 3.40 8.17
CA THR A 23 -16.13 4.17 8.23
C THR A 23 -16.00 5.56 7.59
N ALA A 24 -14.80 6.15 7.55
CA ALA A 24 -14.53 7.37 6.78
C ALA A 24 -14.49 7.14 5.25
N CYS A 25 -14.19 5.92 4.79
CA CYS A 25 -14.10 5.58 3.37
C CYS A 25 -15.45 5.15 2.75
N ALA A 26 -16.44 4.79 3.60
CA ALA A 26 -17.76 4.32 3.17
C ALA A 26 -18.83 5.43 3.08
N ARG A 27 -18.45 6.71 3.02
CA ARG A 27 -19.40 7.81 2.81
C ARG A 27 -19.44 8.16 1.30
N PRO A 28 -20.58 7.94 0.62
CA PRO A 28 -20.68 8.22 -0.81
C PRO A 28 -20.56 9.72 -1.06
N ALA A 29 -19.99 10.04 -2.22
CA ALA A 29 -19.80 11.41 -2.71
C ALA A 29 -21.08 12.25 -2.59
N GLY A 30 -21.01 13.31 -1.78
CA GLY A 30 -22.09 14.26 -1.62
C GLY A 30 -21.92 15.08 -0.34
N GLU A 31 -21.87 16.40 -0.52
CA GLU A 31 -21.88 17.46 0.49
C GLU A 31 -20.55 17.85 1.14
N GLU A 32 -19.97 18.86 0.49
CA GLU A 32 -19.18 19.96 1.03
C GLU A 32 -19.56 20.35 2.48
N ALA A 33 -18.56 20.48 3.35
CA ALA A 33 -18.26 21.73 4.05
C ALA A 33 -17.23 21.53 5.17
N ALA A 34 -16.06 22.13 4.93
CA ALA A 34 -15.30 22.95 5.87
C ALA A 34 -14.44 22.27 6.98
N LEU A 35 -13.14 22.58 6.85
CA LEU A 35 -12.16 22.89 7.90
C LEU A 35 -11.46 21.71 8.58
N GLN A 36 -10.38 21.23 7.95
CA GLN A 36 -9.00 21.49 8.41
C GLN A 36 -8.02 20.83 7.42
N GLU A 37 -7.41 21.64 6.56
CA GLU A 37 -6.24 21.23 5.80
C GLU A 37 -5.00 21.35 6.71
N PRO A 38 -4.27 20.26 7.01
CA PRO A 38 -2.83 20.36 7.06
C PRO A 38 -2.36 20.21 5.62
N HIS A 39 -2.19 21.35 4.95
CA HIS A 39 -1.31 21.53 3.79
C HIS A 39 -1.14 20.25 2.96
N ALA A 40 -2.14 19.93 2.14
CA ALA A 40 -1.93 19.05 1.00
C ALA A 40 -0.93 19.79 0.10
N VAL A 41 0.36 19.58 0.37
CA VAL A 41 1.38 19.85 -0.61
C VAL A 41 0.94 19.01 -1.79
N ASP A 42 0.46 19.70 -2.83
CA ASP A 42 0.21 19.17 -4.15
C ASP A 42 1.56 18.72 -4.69
N LEU A 43 2.03 17.60 -4.13
CA LEU A 43 3.11 16.82 -4.64
C LEU A 43 2.50 16.12 -5.86
N GLN A 44 2.45 16.88 -6.96
CA GLN A 44 2.71 16.34 -8.29
C GLN A 44 4.15 15.80 -8.30
N ILE A 45 4.44 14.85 -7.40
CA ILE A 45 5.51 13.91 -7.62
C ILE A 45 4.98 13.09 -8.79
N GLU A 46 5.64 13.25 -9.93
CA GLU A 46 5.51 12.39 -11.10
C GLU A 46 5.34 10.94 -10.63
N SER A 47 4.08 10.51 -10.49
CA SER A 47 3.72 9.29 -9.76
C SER A 47 4.36 8.03 -10.35
N SER A 48 4.80 8.12 -11.60
CA SER A 48 5.56 7.12 -12.32
C SER A 48 6.97 6.92 -11.76
N ASP A 49 7.64 7.99 -11.34
CA ASP A 49 9.03 7.96 -10.85
C ASP A 49 9.07 7.32 -9.44
N LEU A 50 8.15 7.74 -8.58
CA LEU A 50 8.00 7.18 -7.23
C LEU A 50 7.68 5.69 -7.24
N LEU A 51 6.89 5.24 -8.22
CA LEU A 51 6.49 3.85 -8.30
C LEU A 51 7.61 2.95 -8.86
N GLY A 52 8.40 3.48 -9.79
CA GLY A 52 9.67 2.89 -10.21
C GLY A 52 10.60 2.67 -9.02
N ASP A 53 10.85 3.72 -8.24
CA ASP A 53 11.70 3.67 -7.04
C ASP A 53 11.21 2.64 -6.01
N ILE A 54 9.89 2.57 -5.76
CA ILE A 54 9.31 1.59 -4.84
C ILE A 54 9.53 0.16 -5.36
N SER A 55 9.34 -0.06 -6.67
CA SER A 55 9.52 -1.39 -7.27
C SER A 55 10.97 -1.87 -7.22
N ASP A 56 11.93 -0.98 -7.47
CA ASP A 56 13.36 -1.30 -7.40
C ASP A 56 13.79 -1.62 -5.96
N ASN A 57 13.33 -0.83 -4.98
CA ASN A 57 13.61 -1.09 -3.58
C ASN A 57 13.01 -2.42 -3.09
N LEU A 58 11.81 -2.79 -3.57
CA LEU A 58 11.21 -4.10 -3.26
C LEU A 58 12.01 -5.27 -3.86
N LEU A 59 12.59 -5.11 -5.05
CA LEU A 59 13.47 -6.11 -5.65
C LEU A 59 14.78 -6.26 -4.87
N ILE A 60 15.37 -5.16 -4.42
CA ILE A 60 16.56 -5.18 -3.55
C ILE A 60 16.25 -5.91 -2.24
N ALA A 61 15.13 -5.58 -1.58
CA ALA A 61 14.71 -6.24 -0.35
C ALA A 61 14.46 -7.74 -0.56
N TYR A 62 13.90 -8.14 -1.70
CA TYR A 62 13.71 -9.55 -2.06
C TYR A 62 15.04 -10.31 -2.14
N HIS A 63 16.03 -9.72 -2.82
CA HIS A 63 17.36 -10.33 -2.95
C HIS A 63 18.07 -10.44 -1.61
N LEU A 64 17.96 -9.42 -0.75
CA LEU A 64 18.50 -9.46 0.61
C LEU A 64 17.83 -10.55 1.45
N ALA A 65 16.49 -10.61 1.45
CA ALA A 65 15.74 -11.63 2.20
C ALA A 65 16.06 -13.06 1.73
N LYS A 66 16.29 -13.26 0.43
CA LYS A 66 16.75 -14.53 -0.13
C LYS A 66 18.16 -14.89 0.35
N HIS A 67 19.06 -13.91 0.37
CA HIS A 67 20.42 -14.11 0.85
C HIS A 67 20.45 -14.46 2.33
N ASP A 68 19.62 -13.79 3.14
CA ASP A 68 19.53 -14.01 4.59
C ASP A 68 18.78 -15.30 4.96
N GLY A 69 18.16 -15.96 3.98
CA GLY A 69 17.49 -17.24 4.16
C GLY A 69 16.23 -17.16 5.00
N ASP A 70 15.56 -15.99 5.04
CA ASP A 70 14.29 -15.83 5.74
C ASP A 70 13.09 -16.09 4.81
N PRO A 71 12.47 -17.28 4.86
CA PRO A 71 11.37 -17.63 3.98
C PRO A 71 10.11 -16.81 4.25
N THR A 72 9.93 -16.27 5.46
CA THR A 72 8.73 -15.48 5.81
C THR A 72 8.81 -14.12 5.15
N THR A 73 9.96 -13.46 5.25
CA THR A 73 10.20 -12.16 4.62
C THR A 73 10.14 -12.27 3.10
N VAL A 74 10.72 -13.33 2.51
CA VAL A 74 10.59 -13.62 1.08
C VAL A 74 9.12 -13.73 0.65
N ALA A 75 8.32 -14.51 1.36
CA ALA A 75 6.90 -14.69 1.01
C ALA A 75 6.07 -13.40 1.16
N LEU A 76 6.41 -12.54 2.12
CA LEU A 76 5.76 -11.24 2.29
C LEU A 76 6.11 -10.29 1.14
N ILE A 77 7.38 -10.21 0.75
CA ILE A 77 7.82 -9.37 -0.36
C ILE A 77 7.20 -9.84 -1.68
N GLU A 78 7.13 -11.15 -1.93
CA GLU A 78 6.47 -11.71 -3.12
C GLU A 78 4.99 -11.31 -3.20
N LYS A 79 4.25 -11.35 -2.07
CA LYS A 79 2.85 -10.90 -2.03
C LYS A 79 2.72 -9.41 -2.37
N VAL A 80 3.62 -8.57 -1.86
CA VAL A 80 3.63 -7.14 -2.14
C VAL A 80 3.93 -6.88 -3.61
N LEU A 81 4.99 -7.49 -4.15
CA LEU A 81 5.34 -7.40 -5.57
C LEU A 81 4.17 -7.82 -6.48
N PHE A 82 3.51 -8.93 -6.15
CA PHE A 82 2.33 -9.38 -6.89
C PHE A 82 1.18 -8.36 -6.84
N HIS A 83 0.91 -7.81 -5.65
CA HIS A 83 -0.16 -6.82 -5.48
C HIS A 83 0.13 -5.54 -6.28
N VAL A 84 1.35 -5.02 -6.20
CA VAL A 84 1.81 -3.82 -6.92
C VAL A 84 1.77 -4.05 -8.42
N GLY A 85 2.35 -5.16 -8.91
CA GLY A 85 2.34 -5.52 -10.33
C GLY A 85 0.94 -5.66 -10.90
N ARG A 86 0.01 -6.29 -10.16
CA ARG A 86 -1.40 -6.38 -10.58
C ARG A 86 -2.06 -5.00 -10.66
N ARG A 87 -1.79 -4.12 -9.69
CA ARG A 87 -2.37 -2.77 -9.67
C ARG A 87 -1.84 -1.93 -10.84
N LEU A 88 -0.55 -2.06 -11.18
CA LEU A 88 0.03 -1.44 -12.36
C LEU A 88 -0.62 -1.92 -13.65
N ALA A 89 -0.69 -3.24 -13.83
CA ALA A 89 -1.31 -3.84 -15.00
C ALA A 89 -2.79 -3.45 -15.15
N SER A 90 -3.50 -3.24 -14.04
CA SER A 90 -4.92 -2.82 -14.05
C SER A 90 -5.12 -1.37 -14.49
N GLY A 91 -4.09 -0.53 -14.41
CA GLY A 91 -4.09 0.85 -14.90
C GLY A 91 -3.60 0.99 -16.34
N MET A 92 -3.07 -0.08 -16.94
CA MET A 92 -2.56 -0.08 -18.31
C MET A 92 -3.64 -0.58 -19.27
N SER A 93 -4.01 0.24 -20.25
CA SER A 93 -4.75 -0.27 -21.41
C SER A 93 -3.80 -1.18 -22.22
N PRO A 94 -4.27 -2.27 -22.86
CA PRO A 94 -3.42 -3.09 -23.73
C PRO A 94 -2.71 -2.29 -24.83
N ALA A 95 -3.32 -1.18 -25.26
CA ALA A 95 -2.71 -0.23 -26.20
C ALA A 95 -1.47 0.48 -25.64
N ASP A 96 -1.41 0.75 -24.33
CA ASP A 96 -0.32 1.44 -23.66
C ASP A 96 0.93 0.57 -23.50
N VAL A 97 0.75 -0.76 -23.56
CA VAL A 97 1.82 -1.77 -23.48
C VAL A 97 2.09 -2.46 -24.83
N GLY A 98 1.56 -1.91 -25.92
CA GLY A 98 1.84 -2.40 -27.28
C GLY A 98 1.27 -3.79 -27.57
N ILE A 99 0.27 -4.25 -26.82
CA ILE A 99 -0.41 -5.52 -27.08
C ILE A 99 -1.46 -5.28 -28.18
N PRO A 100 -1.36 -5.95 -29.34
CA PRO A 100 -2.35 -5.80 -30.39
C PRO A 100 -3.71 -6.31 -29.89
N CYS A 101 -4.68 -5.40 -29.75
CA CYS A 101 -6.08 -5.77 -29.59
C CYS A 101 -6.62 -6.19 -30.97
N HIS A 102 -6.92 -7.47 -31.14
CA HIS A 102 -7.70 -7.98 -32.27
C HIS A 102 -9.19 -7.98 -31.94
#